data_AF-A0AA42IHT5-F1
#
_entry.id   AF-A0AA42IHT5-F1
#
_cell.length_a   1.000
_cell.length_b   1.000
_cell.length_c   1.000
_cell.angle_alpha   90.00
_cell.angle_beta   90.00
_cell.angle_gamma   90.00
#
_symmetry.space_group_name_H-M   'P 1'
#
loop_
_entity.id
_entity.type
_entity.pdbx_description
1 polymer ?
#
loop_
_entity_poly.entity_id
_entity_poly.type
_entity_poly.pdbx_seq_one_letter_code
_entity_poly.pdbx_strand_id
1 'polypeptide(L)'
;SLQVNDFLVNEHITYLAELIGETFSVPFKPIQIAELLKRIQELRQDVDHISAHLFQRQYSDILIAYVDTLGKPDAIENKNLARSAKATLAVKARYDKHLYPRREIIYRILREQVALRGKWKTLNEAIHFIVDDLVKAFEVYDLEWLQSELILKQKMLGELEQSKPSVKRDKADLDGIRRKPKTASTSKKIVELKKELINLKKILNSKYPSKEMEKFGYKMPYSGGYIAETIIHELRTQPTIRSEIIL
;
A
#
# COMPACT_ATOMS: atom_id res chain seq x y z
N SER A 1 32.59 8.26 12.53
CA SER A 1 31.55 9.13 13.10
C SER A 1 30.55 8.25 13.82
N LEU A 2 30.10 8.62 15.03
CA LEU A 2 28.97 7.94 15.67
C LEU A 2 27.78 8.03 14.70
N GLN A 3 27.22 6.89 14.30
CA GLN A 3 25.92 6.87 13.65
C GLN A 3 24.91 7.37 14.68
N VAL A 4 24.30 8.52 14.41
CA VAL A 4 23.24 9.04 15.25
C VAL A 4 22.03 8.11 15.07
N ASN A 5 21.39 7.76 16.17
CA ASN A 5 20.22 6.90 16.16
C ASN A 5 19.05 7.72 15.58
N ASP A 6 18.35 7.17 14.58
CA ASP A 6 17.15 7.78 13.97
C ASP A 6 16.10 8.18 15.04
N PHE A 7 16.07 7.47 16.17
CA PHE A 7 15.22 7.82 17.32
C PHE A 7 15.77 8.96 18.18
N LEU A 8 17.10 9.10 18.32
CA LEU A 8 17.74 10.20 19.06
C LEU A 8 17.60 11.54 18.34
N VAL A 9 17.60 11.54 17.01
CA VAL A 9 17.37 12.79 16.23
C VAL A 9 15.95 13.29 16.40
N ASN A 10 14.98 12.40 16.50
CA ASN A 10 13.63 12.78 16.89
C ASN A 10 13.57 13.30 18.33
N GLU A 11 14.24 12.67 19.30
CA GLU A 11 14.31 13.17 20.69
C GLU A 11 14.94 14.57 20.79
N HIS A 12 16.01 14.85 20.03
CA HIS A 12 16.63 16.18 19.98
C HIS A 12 15.71 17.23 19.35
N ILE A 13 14.95 16.87 18.32
CA ILE A 13 13.95 17.77 17.70
C ILE A 13 12.77 17.98 18.66
N THR A 14 12.36 16.95 19.42
CA THR A 14 11.32 17.04 20.45
C THR A 14 11.75 17.95 21.61
N TYR A 15 12.99 17.83 22.08
CA TYR A 15 13.54 18.71 23.13
C TYR A 15 13.58 20.18 22.68
N LEU A 16 13.98 20.44 21.43
CA LEU A 16 13.99 21.80 20.87
C LEU A 16 12.57 22.36 20.67
N ALA A 17 11.58 21.51 20.37
CA ALA A 17 10.18 21.87 20.20
C ALA A 17 9.46 22.13 21.55
N GLU A 18 9.77 21.35 22.59
CA GLU A 18 9.27 21.61 23.96
C GLU A 18 9.80 22.93 24.52
N LEU A 19 11.03 23.30 24.19
CA LEU A 19 11.66 24.56 24.61
C LEU A 19 10.94 25.80 24.04
N ILE A 20 10.26 25.66 22.89
CA ILE A 20 9.52 26.74 22.21
C ILE A 20 7.99 26.69 22.45
N GLY A 21 7.52 25.78 23.33
CA GLY A 21 6.12 25.73 23.76
C GLY A 21 5.14 25.14 22.75
N GLU A 22 5.62 24.43 21.73
CA GLU A 22 4.77 23.72 20.77
C GLU A 22 4.50 22.28 21.25
N THR A 23 3.24 21.90 21.43
CA THR A 23 2.87 20.51 21.74
C THR A 23 3.07 19.62 20.52
N PHE A 24 4.22 18.96 20.44
CA PHE A 24 4.45 17.92 19.45
C PHE A 24 3.90 16.58 19.96
N SER A 25 2.93 16.01 19.25
CA SER A 25 2.55 14.61 19.45
C SER A 25 3.70 13.74 18.96
N VAL A 26 4.28 12.91 19.84
CA VAL A 26 5.23 11.88 19.42
C VAL A 26 4.55 11.05 18.31
N PRO A 27 5.16 10.91 17.12
CA PRO A 27 4.49 10.31 15.96
C PRO A 27 4.30 8.79 16.10
N PHE A 28 4.84 8.18 17.16
CA PHE A 28 4.76 6.76 17.45
C PHE A 28 4.44 6.49 18.91
N LYS A 29 3.82 5.34 19.18
CA LYS A 29 3.61 4.80 20.52
C LYS A 29 4.80 3.91 20.92
N PRO A 30 5.24 3.91 22.19
CA PRO A 30 6.34 3.04 22.65
C PRO A 30 6.15 1.55 22.30
N ILE A 31 4.89 1.08 22.26
CA ILE A 31 4.57 -0.30 21.91
C ILE A 31 4.94 -0.65 20.46
N GLN A 32 4.86 0.30 19.52
CA GLN A 32 5.23 0.08 18.11
C GLN A 32 6.75 -0.15 17.97
N ILE A 33 7.55 0.56 18.77
CA ILE A 33 9.00 0.35 18.83
C ILE A 33 9.32 -1.02 19.43
N ALA A 34 8.66 -1.39 20.54
CA ALA A 34 8.87 -2.69 21.17
C ALA A 34 8.53 -3.86 20.23
N GLU A 35 7.43 -3.76 19.48
CA GLU A 35 7.04 -4.73 18.46
C GLU A 35 8.05 -4.81 17.32
N LEU A 36 8.56 -3.67 16.84
CA LEU A 36 9.57 -3.64 15.78
C LEU A 36 10.87 -4.31 16.23
N LEU A 37 11.35 -4.00 17.43
CA LEU A 37 12.55 -4.61 18.02
C LEU A 37 12.38 -6.12 18.20
N LYS A 38 11.19 -6.56 18.66
CA LYS A 38 10.87 -7.98 18.77
C LYS A 38 10.95 -8.69 17.41
N ARG A 39 10.35 -8.13 16.36
CA ARG A 39 10.40 -8.72 15.00
C ARG A 39 11.83 -8.78 14.44
N ILE A 40 12.65 -7.76 14.71
CA ILE A 40 14.08 -7.76 14.33
C ILE A 40 14.82 -8.88 15.05
N GLN A 41 14.57 -9.06 16.36
CA GLN A 41 15.19 -10.10 17.16
C GLN A 41 14.79 -11.50 16.68
N GLU A 42 13.50 -11.73 16.41
CA GLU A 42 12.98 -12.99 15.86
C GLU A 42 13.63 -13.31 14.51
N LEU A 43 13.64 -12.36 13.57
CA LEU A 43 14.26 -12.55 12.26
C LEU A 43 15.77 -12.87 12.36
N ARG A 44 16.46 -12.25 13.32
CA ARG A 44 17.88 -12.49 13.56
C ARG A 44 18.16 -13.89 14.10
N GLN A 45 17.28 -14.42 14.96
CA GLN A 45 17.40 -15.78 15.50
C GLN A 45 17.14 -16.85 14.43
N ASP A 46 16.20 -16.56 13.53
CA ASP A 46 15.74 -17.52 12.53
C ASP A 46 16.54 -17.49 11.22
N VAL A 47 17.48 -16.55 11.05
CA VAL A 47 18.14 -16.25 9.77
C VAL A 47 18.79 -17.47 9.10
N ASP A 48 19.38 -18.37 9.88
CA ASP A 48 20.04 -19.58 9.39
C ASP A 48 19.08 -20.73 9.09
N HIS A 49 17.84 -20.64 9.59
CA HIS A 49 16.83 -21.70 9.54
C HIS A 49 15.70 -21.41 8.53
N ILE A 50 15.68 -20.22 7.93
CA ILE A 50 14.66 -19.81 6.97
C ILE A 50 15.22 -19.69 5.55
N SER A 51 14.35 -19.97 4.58
CA SER A 51 14.69 -19.75 3.17
C SER A 51 14.95 -18.26 2.89
N ALA A 52 15.81 -17.98 1.91
CA ALA A 52 16.10 -16.61 1.46
C ALA A 52 14.84 -15.81 1.08
N HIS A 53 13.84 -16.49 0.48
CA HIS A 53 12.56 -15.87 0.15
C HIS A 53 11.77 -15.45 1.41
N LEU A 54 11.73 -16.30 2.43
CA LEU A 54 11.04 -15.99 3.69
C LEU A 54 11.75 -14.88 4.47
N PHE A 55 13.08 -14.89 4.49
CA PHE A 55 13.90 -13.82 5.04
C PHE A 55 13.59 -12.48 4.37
N GLN A 56 13.62 -12.43 3.03
CA GLN A 56 13.36 -11.21 2.28
C GLN A 56 11.96 -10.64 2.54
N ARG A 57 10.97 -11.53 2.72
CA ARG A 57 9.60 -11.15 3.08
C ARG A 57 9.53 -10.51 4.47
N GLN A 58 10.03 -11.21 5.49
CA GLN A 58 10.01 -10.71 6.88
C GLN A 58 10.83 -9.42 7.04
N TYR A 59 11.98 -9.34 6.38
CA TYR A 59 12.79 -8.12 6.31
C TYR A 59 12.01 -6.96 5.66
N SER A 60 11.25 -7.22 4.60
CA SER A 60 10.40 -6.21 3.95
C SER A 60 9.29 -5.72 4.88
N ASP A 61 8.64 -6.62 5.62
CA ASP A 61 7.59 -6.27 6.60
C ASP A 61 8.15 -5.40 7.75
N ILE A 62 9.38 -5.67 8.20
CA ILE A 62 10.08 -4.86 9.19
C ILE A 62 10.40 -3.46 8.63
N LEU A 63 10.88 -3.36 7.38
CA LEU A 63 11.16 -2.06 6.76
C LEU A 63 9.90 -1.19 6.61
N ILE A 64 8.78 -1.81 6.27
CA ILE A 64 7.48 -1.14 6.17
C ILE A 64 7.06 -0.62 7.55
N ALA A 65 7.05 -1.49 8.57
CA ALA A 65 6.67 -1.11 9.93
C ALA A 65 7.60 -0.03 10.50
N TYR A 66 8.89 -0.06 10.13
CA TYR A 66 9.83 0.98 10.50
C TYR A 66 9.48 2.34 9.89
N VAL A 67 9.16 2.36 8.59
CA VAL A 67 8.70 3.59 7.92
C VAL A 67 7.37 4.08 8.50
N ASP A 68 6.42 3.19 8.80
CA ASP A 68 5.13 3.56 9.40
C ASP A 68 5.34 4.21 10.79
N THR A 69 6.30 3.72 11.57
CA THR A 69 6.67 4.28 12.88
C THR A 69 7.31 5.68 12.74
N LEU A 70 8.11 5.90 11.69
CA LEU A 70 8.76 7.19 11.43
C LEU A 70 7.90 8.16 10.59
N GLY A 71 6.77 7.70 10.06
CA GLY A 71 5.85 8.43 9.19
C GLY A 71 6.31 8.61 7.74
N LYS A 72 7.61 8.58 7.44
CA LYS A 72 8.12 8.69 6.06
C LYS A 72 9.49 8.04 5.88
N PRO A 73 9.80 7.47 4.69
CA PRO A 73 11.08 6.82 4.44
C PRO A 73 12.26 7.81 4.37
N ASP A 74 12.00 9.10 4.18
CA ASP A 74 13.02 10.16 4.21
C ASP A 74 13.48 10.52 5.64
N ALA A 75 12.78 10.02 6.67
CA ALA A 75 13.18 10.19 8.06
C ALA A 75 14.25 9.17 8.52
N ILE A 76 14.63 8.22 7.67
CA ILE A 76 15.68 7.24 7.94
C ILE A 76 17.04 7.86 7.58
N GLU A 77 17.97 8.00 8.53
CA GLU A 77 19.28 8.59 8.27
C GLU A 77 20.19 7.66 7.46
N ASN A 78 20.10 6.34 7.73
CA ASN A 78 20.90 5.37 7.00
C ASN A 78 20.45 5.32 5.53
N LYS A 79 21.25 5.89 4.63
CA LYS A 79 20.93 6.02 3.20
C LYS A 79 20.66 4.68 2.50
N ASN A 80 21.36 3.61 2.90
CA ASN A 80 21.15 2.28 2.32
C ASN A 80 19.82 1.69 2.78
N LEU A 81 19.52 1.83 4.08
CA LEU A 81 18.25 1.41 4.66
C LEU A 81 17.08 2.22 4.08
N ALA A 82 17.21 3.53 3.96
CA ALA A 82 16.23 4.42 3.34
C ALA A 82 15.96 4.04 1.88
N ARG A 83 17.01 3.74 1.11
CA ARG A 83 16.88 3.27 -0.28
C ARG A 83 16.17 1.91 -0.34
N SER A 84 16.54 0.98 0.54
CA SER A 84 15.88 -0.33 0.65
C SER A 84 14.39 -0.16 0.99
N ALA A 85 14.07 0.67 1.99
CA ALA A 85 12.69 0.95 2.39
C ALA A 85 11.88 1.57 1.25
N LYS A 86 12.42 2.55 0.51
CA LYS A 86 11.77 3.11 -0.68
C LYS A 86 11.54 2.08 -1.78
N ALA A 87 12.54 1.23 -2.05
CA ALA A 87 12.41 0.18 -3.05
C ALA A 87 11.35 -0.85 -2.63
N THR A 88 11.36 -1.28 -1.37
CA THR A 88 10.36 -2.15 -0.77
C THR A 88 8.97 -1.53 -0.85
N LEU A 89 8.81 -0.26 -0.48
CA LEU A 89 7.53 0.46 -0.58
C LEU A 89 7.06 0.63 -2.04
N ALA A 90 7.98 0.78 -3.00
CA ALA A 90 7.63 0.87 -4.41
C ALA A 90 7.27 -0.50 -5.01
N VAL A 91 7.95 -1.57 -4.58
CA VAL A 91 7.57 -2.95 -4.93
C VAL A 91 6.23 -3.29 -4.30
N LYS A 92 6.04 -2.97 -3.01
CA LYS A 92 4.78 -3.01 -2.26
C LYS A 92 3.68 -2.30 -3.06
N ALA A 93 3.79 -1.00 -3.28
CA ALA A 93 2.83 -0.21 -4.04
C ALA A 93 2.50 -0.76 -5.44
N ARG A 94 3.43 -1.47 -6.09
CA ARG A 94 3.20 -2.14 -7.38
C ARG A 94 2.48 -3.49 -7.26
N TYR A 95 2.81 -4.29 -6.26
CA TYR A 95 2.19 -5.60 -6.03
C TYR A 95 0.90 -5.52 -5.20
N ASP A 96 0.71 -4.47 -4.41
CA ASP A 96 -0.37 -4.39 -3.43
C ASP A 96 -1.22 -3.14 -3.41
N LYS A 97 -1.34 -2.46 -4.57
CA LYS A 97 -2.46 -1.52 -4.76
C LYS A 97 -3.81 -2.13 -4.31
N HIS A 98 -3.99 -3.44 -4.50
CA HIS A 98 -5.18 -4.18 -4.03
C HIS A 98 -4.88 -5.46 -3.23
N LEU A 99 -3.65 -5.98 -3.27
CA LEU A 99 -3.33 -7.29 -2.67
C LEU A 99 -3.35 -7.28 -1.14
N TYR A 100 -2.61 -6.38 -0.49
CA TYR A 100 -2.58 -6.31 0.97
C TYR A 100 -3.87 -5.79 1.58
N PRO A 101 -4.54 -4.74 1.04
CA PRO A 101 -5.84 -4.33 1.57
C PRO A 101 -6.86 -5.47 1.59
N ARG A 102 -6.92 -6.27 0.51
CA ARG A 102 -7.80 -7.44 0.48
C ARG A 102 -7.34 -8.57 1.41
N ARG A 103 -6.03 -8.80 1.60
CA ARG A 103 -5.54 -9.74 2.62
C ARG A 103 -5.94 -9.33 4.03
N GLU A 104 -5.86 -8.04 4.33
CA GLU A 104 -6.25 -7.53 5.64
C GLU A 104 -7.75 -7.77 5.90
N ILE A 105 -8.59 -7.52 4.90
CA ILE A 105 -10.02 -7.87 4.94
C ILE A 105 -10.22 -9.37 5.21
N ILE A 106 -9.46 -10.24 4.51
CA ILE A 106 -9.50 -11.69 4.73
C ILE A 106 -9.18 -12.04 6.18
N TYR A 107 -8.05 -11.56 6.69
CA TYR A 107 -7.58 -11.89 8.04
C TYR A 107 -8.52 -11.33 9.12
N ARG A 108 -9.02 -10.11 8.92
CA ARG A 108 -9.99 -9.48 9.82
C ARG A 108 -11.26 -10.33 9.94
N ILE A 109 -11.88 -10.67 8.81
CA ILE A 109 -13.13 -11.45 8.80
C ILE A 109 -12.90 -12.84 9.40
N LEU A 110 -11.78 -13.49 9.10
CA LEU A 110 -11.43 -14.78 9.71
C LEU A 110 -11.37 -14.67 11.24
N ARG A 111 -10.67 -13.66 11.78
CA ARG A 111 -10.53 -13.45 13.23
C ARG A 111 -11.84 -13.09 13.91
N GLU A 112 -12.64 -12.22 13.30
CA GLU A 112 -13.98 -11.86 13.79
C GLU A 112 -14.84 -13.12 13.90
N GLN A 113 -14.80 -13.98 12.88
CA GLN A 113 -15.56 -15.22 12.89
C GLN A 113 -15.03 -16.23 13.91
N VAL A 114 -13.72 -16.34 14.12
CA VAL A 114 -13.13 -17.14 15.21
C VAL A 114 -13.59 -16.63 16.57
N ALA A 115 -13.62 -15.33 16.79
CA ALA A 115 -14.09 -14.75 18.05
C ALA A 115 -15.56 -15.08 18.34
N LEU A 116 -16.38 -15.23 17.29
CA LEU A 116 -17.82 -15.53 17.43
C LEU A 116 -18.14 -17.01 17.63
N ARG A 117 -17.41 -17.93 16.96
CA ARG A 117 -17.76 -19.36 16.94
C ARG A 117 -16.65 -20.31 17.37
N GLY A 118 -15.45 -19.79 17.59
CA GLY A 118 -14.23 -20.59 17.73
C GLY A 118 -13.58 -20.95 16.39
N LYS A 119 -12.52 -21.74 16.48
CA LYS A 119 -11.65 -22.14 15.36
C LYS A 119 -12.28 -23.26 14.52
N TRP A 120 -11.83 -23.39 13.27
CA TRP A 120 -12.25 -24.47 12.37
C TRP A 120 -11.28 -25.65 12.39
N LYS A 121 -11.71 -26.82 11.89
CA LYS A 121 -10.82 -27.99 11.77
C LYS A 121 -9.89 -27.86 10.56
N THR A 122 -10.36 -27.22 9.48
CA THR A 122 -9.57 -27.08 8.24
C THR A 122 -9.71 -25.69 7.62
N LEU A 123 -8.70 -25.31 6.82
CA LEU A 123 -8.75 -24.06 6.04
C LEU A 123 -9.89 -24.06 5.03
N ASN A 124 -10.23 -25.22 4.46
CA ASN A 124 -11.32 -25.33 3.50
C ASN A 124 -12.66 -24.99 4.18
N GLU A 125 -12.92 -25.55 5.37
CA GLU A 125 -14.12 -25.21 6.14
C GLU A 125 -14.19 -23.73 6.47
N ALA A 126 -13.08 -23.15 6.95
CA ALA A 126 -13.02 -21.73 7.30
C ALA A 126 -13.32 -20.83 6.09
N ILE A 127 -12.67 -21.10 4.95
CA ILE A 127 -12.81 -20.28 3.75
C ILE A 127 -14.18 -20.43 3.11
N HIS A 128 -14.67 -21.65 2.89
CA HIS A 128 -16.02 -21.84 2.34
C HIS A 128 -17.10 -21.23 3.23
N PHE A 129 -16.87 -21.14 4.55
CA PHE A 129 -17.79 -20.46 5.45
C PHE A 129 -17.85 -18.94 5.20
N ILE A 130 -16.71 -18.27 4.99
CA ILE A 130 -16.65 -16.79 4.93
C ILE A 130 -16.68 -16.21 3.52
N VAL A 131 -16.61 -17.03 2.46
CA VAL A 131 -16.44 -16.55 1.07
C VAL A 131 -17.48 -15.51 0.67
N ASP A 132 -18.76 -15.70 1.03
CA ASP A 132 -19.81 -14.74 0.67
C ASP A 132 -19.63 -13.39 1.38
N ASP A 133 -19.17 -13.40 2.63
CA ASP A 133 -18.87 -12.18 3.38
C ASP A 133 -17.62 -11.48 2.86
N LEU A 134 -16.61 -12.25 2.43
CA LEU A 134 -15.42 -11.72 1.77
C LEU A 134 -15.75 -11.03 0.46
N VAL A 135 -16.61 -11.63 -0.38
CA VAL A 135 -17.03 -11.03 -1.65
C VAL A 135 -17.69 -9.67 -1.41
N LYS A 136 -18.62 -9.60 -0.45
CA LYS A 136 -19.27 -8.32 -0.08
C LYS A 136 -18.25 -7.29 0.44
N ALA A 137 -17.35 -7.71 1.32
CA ALA A 137 -16.34 -6.81 1.89
C ALA A 137 -15.35 -6.30 0.82
N PHE A 138 -15.00 -7.13 -0.16
CA PHE A 138 -14.20 -6.71 -1.32
C PHE A 138 -14.94 -5.72 -2.21
N GLU A 139 -16.24 -5.91 -2.43
CA GLU A 139 -17.06 -4.95 -3.20
C GLU A 139 -17.10 -3.57 -2.51
N VAL A 140 -17.25 -3.52 -1.19
CA VAL A 140 -17.19 -2.27 -0.42
C VAL A 140 -15.83 -1.57 -0.61
N TYR A 141 -14.74 -2.31 -0.40
CA TYR A 141 -13.39 -1.79 -0.59
C TYR A 141 -13.14 -1.26 -2.02
N ASP A 142 -13.59 -2.01 -3.03
CA ASP A 142 -13.41 -1.63 -4.43
C ASP A 142 -14.14 -0.34 -4.77
N LEU A 143 -15.36 -0.17 -4.25
CA LEU A 143 -16.16 1.04 -4.42
C LEU A 143 -15.49 2.26 -3.80
N GLU A 144 -15.05 2.15 -2.55
CA GLU A 144 -14.32 3.21 -1.83
C GLU A 144 -13.04 3.60 -2.58
N TRP A 145 -12.30 2.59 -3.06
CA TRP A 145 -11.10 2.81 -3.85
C TRP A 145 -11.40 3.50 -5.18
N LEU A 146 -12.41 3.05 -5.94
CA LEU A 146 -12.81 3.65 -7.22
C LEU A 146 -13.20 5.12 -7.05
N GLN A 147 -13.93 5.45 -5.99
CA GLN A 147 -14.30 6.84 -5.67
C GLN A 147 -13.07 7.69 -5.35
N SER A 148 -12.17 7.17 -4.52
CA SER A 148 -10.91 7.85 -4.16
C SER A 148 -10.03 8.10 -5.39
N GLU A 149 -9.90 7.09 -6.26
CA GLU A 149 -9.12 7.17 -7.49
C GLU A 149 -9.75 8.17 -8.48
N LEU A 150 -11.09 8.24 -8.55
CA LEU A 150 -11.80 9.24 -9.35
C LEU A 150 -11.46 10.67 -8.88
N ILE A 151 -11.55 10.93 -7.58
CA ILE A 151 -11.26 12.26 -6.99
C ILE A 151 -9.80 12.64 -7.26
N LEU A 152 -8.86 11.72 -7.01
CA LEU A 152 -7.43 11.93 -7.24
C LEU A 152 -7.16 12.33 -8.71
N LYS A 153 -7.69 11.56 -9.66
CA LYS A 153 -7.45 11.81 -11.09
C LYS A 153 -8.15 13.08 -11.59
N GLN A 154 -9.30 13.46 -11.02
CA GLN A 154 -9.94 14.75 -11.31
C GLN A 154 -9.05 15.91 -10.86
N LYS A 155 -8.47 15.83 -9.66
CA LYS A 155 -7.53 16.83 -9.16
C LYS A 155 -6.28 16.93 -10.06
N MET A 156 -5.68 15.80 -10.41
CA MET A 156 -4.53 15.76 -11.33
C MET A 156 -4.85 16.38 -12.71
N LEU A 157 -6.05 16.11 -13.23
CA LEU A 157 -6.49 16.72 -14.49
C LEU A 157 -6.60 18.24 -14.37
N GLY A 158 -7.20 18.74 -13.28
CA GLY A 158 -7.31 20.18 -13.02
C GLY A 158 -5.95 20.87 -12.93
N GLU A 159 -4.99 20.29 -12.21
CA GLU A 159 -3.62 20.80 -12.10
C GLU A 159 -2.91 20.84 -13.46
N LEU A 160 -3.07 19.77 -14.27
CA LEU A 160 -2.47 19.72 -15.61
C LEU A 160 -3.10 20.72 -16.58
N GLU A 161 -4.41 20.95 -16.50
CA GLU A 161 -5.12 21.93 -17.33
C GLU A 161 -4.77 23.37 -16.94
N GLN A 162 -4.59 23.65 -15.64
CA GLN A 162 -4.14 24.96 -15.14
C GLN A 162 -2.66 25.24 -15.44
N SER A 163 -1.81 24.20 -15.46
CA SER A 163 -0.38 24.33 -15.79
C SER A 163 -0.09 24.63 -17.27
N LYS A 164 -1.11 24.72 -18.14
CA LYS A 164 -0.94 25.19 -19.51
C LYS A 164 -0.54 26.67 -19.48
N PRO A 165 0.68 27.05 -19.91
CA PRO A 165 0.96 28.45 -20.14
C PRO A 165 -0.03 28.99 -21.16
N SER A 166 -0.68 30.10 -20.85
CA SER A 166 -1.39 30.90 -21.84
C SER A 166 -0.42 31.14 -23.00
N VAL A 167 -0.80 30.69 -24.20
CA VAL A 167 -0.01 30.88 -25.41
C VAL A 167 -0.10 32.35 -25.79
N LYS A 168 0.69 33.18 -25.10
CA LYS A 168 1.15 34.49 -25.56
C LYS A 168 2.57 34.65 -25.05
N ARG A 169 3.54 34.26 -25.88
CA ARG A 169 4.87 34.86 -25.94
C ARG A 169 5.51 34.48 -27.27
N ASP A 170 5.42 35.46 -28.15
CA ASP A 170 6.48 36.02 -29.00
C ASP A 170 7.60 35.10 -29.47
N LYS A 171 7.76 35.15 -30.79
CA LYS A 171 8.90 34.66 -31.55
C LYS A 171 10.22 35.08 -30.90
N ALA A 172 11.04 34.10 -30.56
CA ALA A 172 12.49 34.26 -30.58
C ALA A 172 13.12 32.88 -30.82
N ASP A 173 13.84 32.79 -31.93
CA ASP A 173 14.66 31.67 -32.34
C ASP A 173 15.60 31.19 -31.22
N LEU A 174 15.94 29.89 -31.24
CA LEU A 174 17.31 29.37 -31.05
C LEU A 174 17.29 27.83 -31.16
N ASP A 175 17.77 27.38 -32.32
CA ASP A 175 18.73 26.31 -32.56
C ASP A 175 18.56 24.88 -31.95
N GLY A 176 18.50 23.89 -32.84
CA GLY A 176 19.46 22.79 -32.78
C GLY A 176 19.23 21.58 -31.87
N ILE A 177 18.15 21.41 -31.11
CA ILE A 177 17.82 20.10 -30.49
C ILE A 177 16.31 19.88 -30.49
N ARG A 178 15.82 18.94 -31.30
CA ARG A 178 14.39 18.56 -31.36
C ARG A 178 13.98 17.75 -30.12
N ARG A 179 14.04 18.36 -28.93
CA ARG A 179 13.37 17.85 -27.73
C ARG A 179 11.87 17.88 -28.02
N LYS A 180 11.16 16.75 -27.88
CA LYS A 180 9.68 16.75 -28.00
C LYS A 180 9.15 17.88 -27.11
N PRO A 181 8.36 18.82 -27.65
CA PRO A 181 7.91 19.95 -26.87
C PRO A 181 7.10 19.40 -25.70
N LYS A 182 7.44 19.86 -24.49
CA LYS A 182 6.84 19.43 -23.20
C LYS A 182 5.30 19.44 -23.27
N THR A 183 4.74 20.33 -24.08
CA THR A 183 3.32 20.48 -24.41
C THR A 183 2.69 19.25 -25.08
N ALA A 184 3.36 18.57 -26.01
CA ALA A 184 2.82 17.38 -26.67
C ALA A 184 2.69 16.19 -25.71
N SER A 185 3.64 16.04 -24.77
CA SER A 185 3.58 15.03 -23.72
C SER A 185 2.46 15.32 -22.71
N THR A 186 2.31 16.58 -22.28
CA THR A 186 1.22 17.00 -21.39
C THR A 186 -0.15 16.80 -22.04
N SER A 187 -0.31 17.16 -23.31
CA SER A 187 -1.57 16.95 -24.05
C SER A 187 -1.95 15.46 -24.14
N LYS A 188 -0.97 14.57 -24.39
CA LYS A 188 -1.22 13.12 -24.40
C LYS A 188 -1.67 12.61 -23.03
N LYS A 189 -1.00 13.05 -21.94
CA LYS A 189 -1.38 12.71 -20.57
C LYS A 189 -2.81 13.18 -20.21
N ILE A 190 -3.19 14.38 -20.63
CA ILE A 190 -4.56 14.90 -20.43
C ILE A 190 -5.59 14.00 -21.15
N VAL A 191 -5.33 13.61 -22.40
CA VAL A 191 -6.23 12.72 -23.16
C VAL A 191 -6.36 11.35 -22.48
N GLU A 192 -5.25 10.77 -22.02
CA GLU A 192 -5.25 9.50 -21.28
C GLU A 192 -6.02 9.61 -19.96
N LEU A 193 -5.78 10.66 -19.15
CA LEU A 193 -6.50 10.92 -17.90
C LEU A 193 -8.00 11.10 -18.12
N LYS A 194 -8.42 11.83 -19.17
CA LYS A 194 -9.86 11.99 -19.50
C LYS A 194 -10.50 10.66 -19.85
N LYS A 195 -9.83 9.81 -20.64
CA LYS A 195 -10.31 8.46 -20.96
C LYS A 195 -10.45 7.60 -19.70
N GLU A 196 -9.44 7.64 -18.83
CA GLU A 196 -9.45 6.88 -17.58
C GLU A 196 -10.58 7.32 -16.63
N LEU A 197 -10.82 8.63 -16.52
CA LEU A 197 -11.95 9.17 -15.75
C LEU A 197 -13.32 8.73 -16.30
N ILE A 198 -13.49 8.67 -17.62
CA ILE A 198 -14.72 8.15 -18.24
C ILE A 198 -14.91 6.67 -17.89
N ASN A 199 -13.83 5.88 -17.98
CA ASN A 199 -13.87 4.46 -17.61
C ASN A 199 -14.23 4.27 -16.14
N LEU A 200 -13.61 5.01 -15.23
CA LEU A 200 -13.90 4.95 -13.79
C LEU A 200 -15.37 5.29 -13.48
N LYS A 201 -15.92 6.35 -14.09
CA LYS A 201 -17.35 6.69 -13.94
C LYS A 201 -18.26 5.58 -14.46
N LYS A 202 -17.90 4.96 -15.58
CA LYS A 202 -18.68 3.85 -16.15
C LYS A 202 -18.66 2.61 -15.24
N ILE A 203 -17.52 2.29 -14.64
CA ILE A 203 -17.38 1.19 -13.68
C ILE A 203 -18.23 1.46 -12.44
N LEU A 204 -18.11 2.66 -11.85
CA LEU A 204 -18.87 3.07 -10.67
C LEU A 204 -20.39 3.00 -10.87
N ASN A 205 -20.87 3.34 -12.06
CA ASN A 205 -22.29 3.31 -12.39
C ASN A 205 -22.78 1.93 -12.88
N SER A 206 -21.92 0.92 -12.91
CA SER A 206 -22.30 -0.43 -13.33
C SER A 206 -23.05 -1.18 -12.23
N LYS A 207 -23.83 -2.19 -12.61
CA LYS A 207 -24.55 -3.03 -11.64
C LYS A 207 -23.60 -3.83 -10.73
N TYR A 208 -22.41 -4.17 -11.23
CA TYR A 208 -21.41 -4.96 -10.49
C TYR A 208 -20.00 -4.36 -10.70
N PRO A 209 -19.67 -3.28 -9.97
CA PRO A 209 -18.44 -2.51 -10.17
C PRO A 209 -17.17 -3.35 -10.12
N SER A 210 -17.02 -4.23 -9.13
CA SER A 210 -15.86 -5.13 -9.00
C SER A 210 -15.66 -6.05 -10.20
N LYS A 211 -16.75 -6.58 -10.78
CA LYS A 211 -16.68 -7.41 -11.99
C LYS A 211 -16.37 -6.56 -13.22
N GLU A 212 -16.90 -5.35 -13.29
CA GLU A 212 -16.64 -4.43 -14.39
C GLU A 212 -15.18 -3.95 -14.39
N MET A 213 -14.56 -3.75 -13.21
CA MET A 213 -13.14 -3.43 -13.07
C MET A 213 -12.24 -4.42 -13.83
N GLU A 214 -12.50 -5.73 -13.74
CA GLU A 214 -11.73 -6.75 -14.45
C GLU A 214 -11.79 -6.55 -15.99
N LYS A 215 -12.97 -6.20 -16.52
CA LYS A 215 -13.14 -5.93 -17.97
C LYS A 215 -12.36 -4.73 -18.45
N PHE A 216 -12.17 -3.74 -17.57
CA PHE A 216 -11.34 -2.56 -17.85
C PHE A 216 -9.85 -2.79 -17.58
N GLY A 217 -9.44 -4.02 -17.25
CA GLY A 217 -8.04 -4.42 -17.11
C GLY A 217 -7.46 -4.20 -15.71
N TYR A 218 -8.28 -3.88 -14.71
CA TYR A 218 -7.84 -3.83 -13.32
C TYR A 218 -7.60 -5.26 -12.82
N LYS A 219 -6.37 -5.53 -12.36
CA LYS A 219 -5.98 -6.83 -11.80
C LYS A 219 -6.31 -6.87 -10.31
N MET A 220 -7.51 -7.35 -9.99
CA MET A 220 -7.95 -7.49 -8.60
C MET A 220 -7.52 -8.85 -8.04
N PRO A 221 -6.86 -8.89 -6.88
CA PRO A 221 -6.46 -10.14 -6.24
C PRO A 221 -7.64 -10.78 -5.51
N TYR A 222 -7.64 -12.11 -5.43
CA TYR A 222 -8.74 -12.87 -4.83
C TYR A 222 -10.08 -12.56 -5.51
N SER A 223 -10.08 -12.59 -6.85
CA SER A 223 -11.28 -12.39 -7.66
C SER A 223 -11.49 -13.57 -8.61
N GLY A 224 -12.69 -13.65 -9.20
CA GLY A 224 -13.09 -14.73 -10.08
C GLY A 224 -13.48 -16.03 -9.36
N GLY A 225 -13.63 -17.11 -10.15
CA GLY A 225 -14.21 -18.39 -9.69
C GLY A 225 -13.34 -19.22 -8.75
N TYR A 226 -12.06 -18.85 -8.55
CA TYR A 226 -11.09 -19.59 -7.72
C TYR A 226 -10.66 -18.79 -6.47
N ILE A 227 -11.54 -17.92 -5.99
CA ILE A 227 -11.29 -17.07 -4.83
C ILE A 227 -10.94 -17.91 -3.59
N ALA A 228 -11.65 -19.01 -3.34
CA ALA A 228 -11.42 -19.84 -2.18
C ALA A 228 -10.02 -20.49 -2.21
N GLU A 229 -9.65 -21.09 -3.34
CA GLU A 229 -8.37 -21.77 -3.53
C GLU A 229 -7.20 -20.80 -3.39
N THR A 230 -7.29 -19.63 -4.01
CA THR A 230 -6.23 -18.61 -3.94
C THR A 230 -6.02 -18.10 -2.51
N ILE A 231 -7.09 -17.96 -1.72
CA ILE A 231 -6.99 -17.59 -0.30
C ILE A 231 -6.41 -18.74 0.54
N ILE A 232 -6.85 -19.98 0.30
CA ILE A 232 -6.29 -21.16 1.00
C ILE A 232 -4.78 -21.25 0.76
N HIS A 233 -4.32 -21.04 -0.48
CA HIS A 233 -2.90 -21.01 -0.80
C HIS A 233 -2.15 -19.89 -0.07
N GLU A 234 -2.72 -18.68 0.01
CA GLU A 234 -2.14 -17.60 0.81
C GLU A 234 -2.00 -18.03 2.28
N LEU A 235 -3.06 -18.55 2.89
CA LEU A 235 -3.06 -18.93 4.32
C LEU A 235 -2.10 -20.08 4.64
N ARG A 236 -1.84 -21.00 3.71
CA ARG A 236 -0.82 -22.04 3.88
C ARG A 236 0.59 -21.44 4.06
N THR A 237 0.84 -20.27 3.49
CA THR A 237 2.12 -19.56 3.64
C THR A 237 2.17 -18.64 4.87
N GLN A 238 1.12 -18.64 5.69
CA GLN A 238 0.95 -17.76 6.85
C GLN A 238 0.76 -18.56 8.13
N PRO A 239 1.84 -19.12 8.72
CA PRO A 239 1.74 -20.01 9.88
C PRO A 239 1.07 -19.33 11.09
N THR A 240 1.34 -18.04 11.34
CA THR A 240 0.74 -17.27 12.44
C THR A 240 -0.77 -17.10 12.27
N ILE A 241 -1.21 -16.66 11.09
CA ILE A 241 -2.64 -16.52 10.81
C ILE A 241 -3.34 -17.88 10.85
N ARG A 242 -2.68 -18.92 10.34
CA ARG A 242 -3.24 -20.27 10.33
C ARG A 242 -3.45 -20.82 11.75
N SER A 243 -2.52 -20.57 12.68
CA SER A 243 -2.67 -21.03 14.07
C SER A 243 -3.76 -20.27 14.84
N GLU A 244 -4.08 -19.03 14.44
CA GLU A 244 -5.21 -18.28 14.99
C GLU A 244 -6.55 -18.89 14.57
N ILE A 245 -6.63 -19.49 13.38
CA ILE A 245 -7.88 -19.87 12.71
C ILE A 245 -8.21 -21.36 12.87
N ILE A 246 -7.18 -22.21 12.93
CA ILE A 246 -7.32 -23.66 12.92
C ILE A 246 -7.07 -24.24 14.32
N LEU A 247 -7.87 -25.26 14.66
CA LEU A 247 -7.73 -26.07 15.88
C LEU A 247 -6.38 -26.80 15.95
#